data_AF-A0A9P4HIJ5-F1
#
_entry.id   AF-A0A9P4HIJ5-F1
#
_cell.length_a   1.000
_cell.length_b   1.000
_cell.length_c   1.000
_cell.angle_alpha   90.00
_cell.angle_beta   90.00
_cell.angle_gamma   90.00
#
_symmetry.space_group_name_H-M   'P 1'
#
loop_
_entity.id
_entity.type
_entity.pdbx_description
1 polymer ?
#
loop_
_entity_poly.entity_id
_entity_poly.type
_entity_poly.pdbx_seq_one_letter_code
_entity_poly.pdbx_strand_id
1 'polypeptide(L)'
;MDPHPHTDISIRNQKVSSLLRLPAELRNEIYGYALGGNEIHFTYDGWYHEFRTYYYNIDHESFEGAAKYCPDLIEVCRQIHEEARTLPFERNNFDIDRNQTMSVVLGPGDFSGIIG
;
A
#
# COMPACT_ATOMS: atom_id res chain seq x y z
N MET A 1 -28.55 1.94 -30.03
CA MET A 1 -28.02 1.94 -28.66
C MET A 1 -26.65 2.54 -28.74
N ASP A 2 -26.51 3.77 -28.27
CA ASP A 2 -25.21 4.43 -28.25
C ASP A 2 -24.31 3.74 -27.21
N PRO A 3 -23.02 3.52 -27.51
CA PRO A 3 -22.11 2.92 -26.55
C PRO A 3 -22.06 3.77 -25.28
N HIS A 4 -22.17 3.13 -24.12
CA HIS A 4 -22.01 3.83 -22.84
C HIS A 4 -20.58 4.42 -22.79
N PRO A 5 -20.38 5.69 -22.36
CA PRO A 5 -19.06 6.39 -22.36
C PRO A 5 -17.92 5.64 -21.66
N HIS A 6 -18.26 4.64 -20.85
CA HIS A 6 -17.36 3.76 -20.13
C HIS A 6 -16.72 2.66 -20.99
N THR A 7 -17.40 2.25 -22.05
CA THR A 7 -16.93 1.24 -23.00
C THR A 7 -15.86 1.84 -23.93
N ASP A 8 -16.04 3.09 -24.36
CA ASP A 8 -15.11 3.78 -25.25
C ASP A 8 -13.73 3.97 -24.64
N ILE A 9 -13.69 4.32 -23.35
CA ILE A 9 -12.43 4.43 -22.58
C ILE A 9 -11.73 3.08 -22.49
N SER A 10 -12.48 2.00 -22.23
CA SER A 10 -11.91 0.65 -22.10
C SER A 10 -11.32 0.16 -23.43
N ILE A 11 -12.03 0.38 -24.55
CA ILE A 11 -11.56 0.04 -25.90
C ILE A 11 -10.32 0.87 -26.26
N ARG A 12 -10.32 2.17 -25.97
CA ARG A 12 -9.15 3.03 -26.19
C ARG A 12 -7.96 2.52 -25.39
N ASN A 13 -8.14 2.25 -24.11
CA ASN A 13 -7.11 1.80 -23.19
C ASN A 13 -6.44 0.51 -23.68
N GLN A 14 -7.19 -0.46 -24.19
CA GLN A 14 -6.65 -1.68 -24.80
C GLN A 14 -5.81 -1.42 -26.06
N LYS A 15 -6.06 -0.34 -26.80
CA LYS A 15 -5.29 -0.01 -28.01
C LYS A 15 -4.03 0.79 -27.70
N VAL A 16 -4.12 1.73 -26.74
CA VAL A 16 -3.07 2.72 -26.50
C VAL A 16 -2.15 2.37 -25.33
N SER A 17 -2.63 1.62 -24.34
CA SER A 17 -1.82 1.26 -23.18
C SER A 17 -0.88 0.11 -23.55
N SER A 18 0.42 0.27 -23.29
CA SER A 18 1.37 -0.84 -23.38
C SER A 18 1.06 -1.93 -22.36
N LEU A 19 0.67 -1.55 -21.15
CA LEU A 19 0.32 -2.46 -20.06
C LEU A 19 -0.94 -3.30 -20.38
N LEU A 20 -2.02 -2.66 -20.85
CA LEU A 20 -3.30 -3.36 -21.08
C LEU A 20 -3.33 -4.19 -22.36
N ARG A 21 -2.28 -4.12 -23.19
CA ARG A 21 -2.08 -5.01 -24.34
C ARG A 21 -1.39 -6.32 -23.96
N LEU A 22 -0.76 -6.39 -22.79
CA LEU A 22 -0.11 -7.62 -22.32
C LEU A 22 -1.17 -8.68 -22.02
N PRO A 23 -0.84 -9.98 -22.14
CA PRO A 23 -1.64 -11.06 -21.59
C PRO A 23 -1.91 -10.87 -20.09
N ALA A 24 -3.03 -11.42 -19.60
CA ALA A 24 -3.46 -11.23 -18.21
C ALA A 24 -2.42 -11.75 -17.20
N GLU A 25 -1.72 -12.82 -17.55
CA GLU A 25 -0.68 -13.43 -16.70
C GLU A 25 0.46 -12.43 -16.44
N LEU A 26 0.96 -11.77 -17.49
CA LEU A 26 2.04 -10.78 -17.36
C LEU A 26 1.58 -9.52 -16.62
N ARG A 27 0.33 -9.11 -16.81
CA ARG A 27 -0.24 -7.98 -16.05
C ARG A 27 -0.27 -8.32 -14.56
N ASN A 28 -0.75 -9.51 -14.20
CA ASN A 28 -0.81 -9.96 -12.81
C ASN A 28 0.57 -10.06 -12.17
N GLU A 29 1.60 -10.48 -12.91
CA GLU A 29 2.98 -10.43 -12.41
C GLU A 29 3.44 -9.00 -12.13
N ILE A 30 3.22 -8.07 -13.07
CA ILE A 30 3.56 -6.64 -12.89
C ILE A 30 2.81 -6.05 -11.69
N TYR A 31 1.52 -6.32 -11.56
CA TYR A 31 0.74 -5.87 -10.41
C TYR A 31 1.29 -6.47 -9.10
N GLY A 32 1.73 -7.73 -9.13
CA GLY A 32 2.37 -8.39 -8.01
C GLY A 32 3.62 -7.64 -7.51
N TYR A 33 4.44 -7.12 -8.43
CA TYR A 33 5.60 -6.30 -8.07
C TYR A 33 5.23 -4.88 -7.60
N ALA A 34 4.18 -4.29 -8.18
CA ALA A 34 3.77 -2.92 -7.84
C ALA A 34 2.97 -2.82 -6.53
N LEU A 35 2.24 -3.88 -6.18
CA LEU A 35 1.28 -3.92 -5.08
C LEU A 35 1.65 -4.93 -3.99
N GLY A 36 2.72 -5.70 -4.13
CA GLY A 36 3.09 -6.79 -3.21
C GLY A 36 4.55 -6.70 -2.75
N GLY A 37 4.95 -7.61 -1.86
CA GLY A 37 6.31 -7.69 -1.33
C GLY A 37 6.63 -6.69 -0.23
N ASN A 38 5.61 -6.10 0.40
CA ASN A 38 5.78 -5.10 1.45
C ASN A 38 5.31 -5.59 2.81
N GLU A 39 5.95 -5.07 3.84
CA GLU A 39 5.45 -5.04 5.21
C GLU A 39 4.84 -3.65 5.45
N ILE A 40 3.54 -3.64 5.75
CA ILE A 40 2.73 -2.44 5.91
C ILE A 40 2.41 -2.29 7.39
N HIS A 41 3.01 -1.28 8.01
CA HIS A 41 2.85 -1.00 9.43
C HIS A 41 1.88 0.16 9.63
N PHE A 42 0.86 -0.07 10.45
CA PHE A 42 -0.03 0.98 10.93
C PHE A 42 0.36 1.33 12.36
N THR A 43 0.66 2.61 12.60
CA THR A 43 1.01 3.10 13.94
C THR A 43 0.08 4.23 14.35
N TYR A 44 -0.14 4.36 15.65
CA TYR A 44 -0.82 5.53 16.22
C TYR A 44 0.21 6.44 16.87
N ASP A 45 0.39 7.62 16.30
CA ASP A 45 1.27 8.65 16.84
C ASP A 45 0.54 9.40 17.95
N GLY A 46 0.83 9.01 19.20
CA GLY A 46 0.18 9.57 20.38
C GLY A 46 0.45 11.07 20.61
N TRP A 47 1.51 11.63 20.02
CA TRP A 47 1.85 13.05 20.16
C TRP A 47 1.00 13.93 19.24
N TYR A 48 0.72 13.44 18.03
CA TYR A 48 -0.07 14.16 17.03
C TYR A 48 -1.51 13.67 16.92
N HIS A 49 -1.88 12.63 17.68
CA HIS A 49 -3.16 11.95 17.61
C HIS A 49 -3.52 11.49 16.19
N GLU A 50 -2.53 11.04 15.42
CA GLU A 50 -2.65 10.72 13.99
C GLU A 50 -2.28 9.26 13.72
N PHE A 51 -2.99 8.61 12.79
CA PHE A 51 -2.60 7.30 12.27
C PHE A 51 -1.59 7.47 11.14
N ARG A 52 -0.47 6.76 11.22
CA ARG A 52 0.56 6.75 10.18
C ARG A 52 0.67 5.36 9.58
N THR A 53 0.95 5.31 8.28
CA THR A 53 1.21 4.07 7.55
C THR A 53 2.64 4.11 7.01
N TYR A 54 3.40 3.06 7.30
CA TYR A 54 4.77 2.89 6.80
C TYR A 54 4.84 1.64 5.92
N TYR A 55 5.71 1.70 4.91
CA TYR A 55 5.89 0.63 3.94
C TYR A 55 7.37 0.25 3.89
N TYR A 56 7.67 -1.03 4.11
CA TYR A 56 9.02 -1.58 3.97
C TYR A 56 9.00 -2.71 2.94
N ASN A 57 9.91 -2.69 1.97
CA ASN A 57 10.06 -3.80 1.04
C ASN A 57 10.74 -4.97 1.76
N ILE A 58 10.13 -6.15 1.75
CA ILE A 58 10.59 -7.34 2.49
C ILE A 58 11.89 -7.90 1.90
N ASP A 59 12.07 -7.77 0.58
CA ASP A 59 13.12 -8.48 -0.17
C ASP A 59 14.30 -7.60 -0.62
N HIS A 60 14.33 -6.30 -0.32
CA HIS A 60 15.39 -5.42 -0.80
C HIS A 60 16.35 -4.97 0.29
N GLU A 61 17.51 -5.64 0.35
CA GLU A 61 18.77 -4.97 0.69
C GLU A 61 18.91 -3.76 -0.24
N SER A 62 18.58 -2.57 0.27
CA SER A 62 19.19 -1.29 -0.11
C SER A 62 19.44 -1.07 -1.61
N PHE A 63 18.54 -1.45 -2.52
CA PHE A 63 18.63 -0.94 -3.88
C PHE A 63 17.93 0.41 -3.88
N GLU A 64 18.72 1.49 -3.83
CA GLU A 64 18.26 2.84 -4.14
C GLU A 64 17.48 2.79 -5.47
N GLY A 65 16.15 2.70 -5.39
CA GLY A 65 15.27 2.54 -6.55
C GLY A 65 14.28 1.36 -6.52
N ALA A 66 14.28 0.51 -5.48
CA ALA A 66 13.33 -0.59 -5.33
C ALA A 66 11.88 -0.07 -5.32
N ALA A 67 11.00 -0.76 -6.07
CA ALA A 67 9.66 -0.31 -6.41
C ALA A 67 8.90 0.27 -5.20
N LYS A 68 8.44 1.52 -5.36
CA LYS A 68 7.57 2.18 -4.40
C LYS A 68 6.23 1.45 -4.44
N TYR A 69 5.76 0.93 -3.30
CA TYR A 69 4.39 0.46 -3.14
C TYR A 69 3.42 1.50 -3.73
N CYS A 70 2.63 1.10 -4.73
CA CYS A 70 1.82 1.99 -5.53
C CYS A 70 0.34 1.60 -5.43
N PRO A 71 -0.34 1.90 -4.30
CA PRO A 71 -1.74 1.54 -4.13
C PRO A 71 -2.64 2.23 -5.15
N ASP A 72 -2.25 3.42 -5.63
CA ASP A 72 -3.01 4.19 -6.62
C ASP A 72 -3.23 3.44 -7.95
N LEU A 73 -2.44 2.40 -8.23
CA LEU A 73 -2.60 1.56 -9.41
C LEU A 73 -4.01 0.95 -9.51
N ILE A 74 -4.63 0.57 -8.39
CA ILE A 74 -5.97 -0.05 -8.41
C ILE A 74 -7.09 0.97 -8.68
N GLU A 75 -6.78 2.27 -8.65
CA GLU A 75 -7.74 3.36 -8.82
C GLU A 75 -7.74 3.94 -10.24
N VAL A 76 -6.80 3.54 -11.11
CA VAL A 76 -6.63 4.19 -12.42
C VAL A 76 -7.73 3.83 -13.42
N CYS A 77 -8.22 2.58 -13.43
CA CYS A 77 -9.31 2.15 -14.28
C CYS A 77 -9.96 0.85 -13.78
N ARG A 78 -11.21 0.61 -14.19
CA ARG A 78 -11.98 -0.59 -13.81
C ARG A 78 -11.30 -1.91 -14.15
N GLN A 79 -10.61 -2.00 -15.29
CA GLN A 79 -9.94 -3.25 -15.67
C GLN A 79 -8.84 -3.62 -14.67
N ILE A 80 -7.97 -2.66 -14.33
CA ILE A 80 -6.89 -2.89 -13.35
C ILE A 80 -7.47 -3.15 -11.96
N HIS A 81 -8.51 -2.41 -11.57
CA HIS A 81 -9.19 -2.62 -10.31
C HIS A 81 -9.67 -4.07 -10.14
N GLU A 82 -10.42 -4.60 -11.12
CA GLU A 82 -10.95 -5.96 -11.06
C GLU A 82 -9.86 -7.02 -11.02
N GLU A 83 -8.75 -6.81 -11.74
CA GLU A 83 -7.64 -7.76 -11.81
C GLU A 83 -6.76 -7.75 -10.55
N ALA A 84 -6.59 -6.60 -9.90
CA ALA A 84 -5.52 -6.38 -8.93
C ALA A 84 -5.99 -6.09 -7.50
N ARG A 85 -7.28 -5.80 -7.25
CA ARG A 85 -7.78 -5.32 -5.94
C ARG A 85 -7.49 -6.25 -4.75
N THR A 86 -7.26 -7.55 -4.98
CA THR A 86 -6.95 -8.51 -3.91
C THR A 86 -5.46 -8.60 -3.61
N LEU A 87 -4.60 -8.22 -4.56
CA LEU A 87 -3.14 -8.36 -4.46
C LEU A 87 -2.54 -7.60 -3.27
N PRO A 88 -3.00 -6.38 -2.91
CA PRO A 88 -2.51 -5.73 -1.70
C PRO A 88 -2.67 -6.60 -0.45
N PHE A 89 -3.75 -7.37 -0.35
CA PHE A 89 -4.04 -8.20 0.82
C PHE A 89 -3.40 -9.59 0.74
N GLU A 90 -3.23 -10.13 -0.46
CA GLU A 90 -2.65 -11.45 -0.68
C GLU A 90 -1.11 -11.44 -0.65
N ARG A 91 -0.49 -10.32 -1.02
CA ARG A 91 0.96 -10.24 -1.26
C ARG A 91 1.73 -9.28 -0.34
N ASN A 92 1.08 -8.70 0.66
CA ASN A 92 1.76 -7.92 1.69
C ASN A 92 1.48 -8.50 3.07
N ASN A 93 2.41 -8.24 3.98
CA ASN A 93 2.21 -8.46 5.40
C ASN A 93 1.72 -7.16 6.04
N PHE A 94 0.73 -7.26 6.92
CA PHE A 94 0.19 -6.12 7.65
C PHE A 94 0.47 -6.30 9.13
N ASP A 95 1.05 -5.27 9.75
CA ASP A 95 1.24 -5.21 11.19
C ASP A 95 0.63 -3.92 11.75
N ILE A 96 0.09 -4.02 12.96
CA ILE A 96 -0.48 -2.90 13.69
C ILE A 96 0.37 -2.74 14.94
N ASP A 97 1.27 -1.76 14.93
CA ASP A 97 2.12 -1.48 16.09
C ASP A 97 1.27 -0.85 17.20
N ARG A 98 1.03 -1.63 18.25
CA ARG A 98 0.29 -1.19 19.45
C ARG A 98 1.18 -0.49 20.47
N ASN A 99 2.51 -0.45 20.27
CA ASN A 99 3.44 -0.08 21.33
C ASN A 99 3.63 1.44 21.51
N GLN A 100 3.08 2.28 20.63
CA GLN A 100 3.18 3.73 20.79
C GLN A 100 2.19 4.32 21.82
N THR A 101 1.27 3.53 22.38
CA THR A 101 0.40 4.01 23.49
C THR A 101 1.16 4.15 24.82
N MET A 102 2.31 3.50 25.00
CA MET A 102 3.03 3.44 26.28
C MET A 102 4.01 4.60 26.53
N SER A 103 4.28 5.48 25.57
CA SER A 103 5.18 6.63 25.76
C SER A 103 4.50 7.92 26.21
N VAL A 104 3.16 7.97 26.29
CA VAL A 104 2.44 9.17 26.76
C VAL A 104 2.32 9.23 28.29
N VAL A 105 2.57 8.14 29.02
CA VAL A 105 2.46 8.13 30.50
C VAL A 105 3.80 8.35 31.20
N LEU A 106 4.94 8.29 30.51
CA LEU A 106 6.25 8.54 31.11
C LEU A 106 6.91 9.75 30.45
N GLY A 107 6.50 10.95 30.86
CA GLY A 107 7.33 12.13 30.68
C GLY A 107 8.67 11.95 31.42
N PRO A 108 9.77 12.55 30.94
CA PRO A 108 11.03 12.58 31.68
C PRO A 108 10.88 13.57 32.85
N GLY A 109 10.25 13.10 33.92
CA GLY A 109 9.86 13.94 35.04
C GLY A 109 9.63 13.10 36.28
N ASP A 110 10.73 12.77 36.95
CA ASP A 110 10.83 12.60 38.39
C ASP A 110 10.09 11.43 39.06
N PHE A 111 10.80 10.29 39.19
CA PHE A 111 10.45 9.19 40.11
C PHE A 111 11.18 9.30 41.46
N SER A 112 11.53 10.49 41.95
CA SER A 112 12.19 10.65 43.26
C SER A 112 11.24 10.86 44.46
N GLY A 113 9.99 10.39 44.39
CA GLY A 113 9.00 10.70 45.44
C GLY A 113 7.97 9.64 45.83
N ILE A 114 8.03 8.39 45.36
CA ILE A 114 7.04 7.36 45.78
C ILE A 114 7.70 6.06 46.21
N ILE A 115 8.71 6.12 47.09
CA ILE A 115 8.92 5.12 48.14
C ILE A 115 9.57 5.86 49.32
N GLY A 116 8.79 6.16 50.36
CA GLY A 116 9.24 6.86 51.57
C GLY A 116 8.08 7.48 52.33
#